data_AF-A0A7C5AA34-F1
#
_entry.id   AF-A0A7C5AA34-F1
#
_cell.length_a   1.000
_cell.length_b   1.000
_cell.length_c   1.000
_cell.angle_alpha   90.00
_cell.angle_beta   90.00
_cell.angle_gamma   90.00
#
_symmetry.space_group_name_H-M   'P 1'
#
loop_
_entity.id
_entity.type
_entity.pdbx_description
1 polymer ?
#
loop_
_entity_poly.entity_id
_entity_poly.type
_entity_poly.pdbx_seq_one_letter_code
_entity_poly.pdbx_strand_id
1 'polypeptide(L)'
;TPPSFGFSVENAEGMMKFLGKIDRGDVLLAWEPRGTWTENPEEVRKTCRKLDLIHAVDPLRSDPVHLGSKKIAYFRLHGFGKPSIYNYKFSDGELRQVLEKAKGTGAREVFCMFNNIHMFEDAKRFKRIVERSRWRA
;
A
#
# COMPACT_ATOMS: atom_id res chain seq x y z
N THR A 1 -3.00 -9.86 -2.30
CA THR A 1 -3.14 -11.34 -2.39
C THR A 1 -2.81 -11.94 -1.02
N PRO A 2 -3.30 -13.15 -0.68
CA PRO A 2 -2.98 -13.79 0.59
C PRO A 2 -1.51 -14.24 0.64
N PRO A 3 -0.93 -14.49 1.82
CA PRO A 3 0.46 -14.99 1.95
C PRO A 3 0.73 -16.31 1.22
N SER A 4 -0.29 -17.18 1.09
CA SER A 4 -0.19 -18.44 0.35
C SER A 4 -0.03 -18.26 -1.16
N PHE A 5 -0.44 -17.11 -1.69
CA PHE A 5 -0.15 -16.71 -3.07
C PHE A 5 1.23 -16.04 -3.10
N GLY A 6 2.28 -16.82 -2.85
CA GLY A 6 3.67 -16.36 -2.84
C GLY A 6 4.23 -16.10 -4.25
N PHE A 7 5.43 -15.55 -4.33
CA PHE A 7 6.14 -15.42 -5.60
C PHE A 7 6.45 -16.80 -6.17
N SER A 8 6.03 -17.01 -7.41
CA SER A 8 6.49 -18.05 -8.33
C SER A 8 6.33 -17.50 -9.75
N VAL A 9 7.05 -18.07 -10.72
CA VAL A 9 6.89 -17.71 -12.14
C VAL A 9 5.43 -17.93 -12.57
N GLU A 10 4.83 -19.05 -12.16
CA GLU A 10 3.43 -19.38 -12.44
C GLU A 10 2.46 -18.35 -11.87
N ASN A 11 2.62 -17.93 -10.60
CA ASN A 11 1.74 -16.93 -9.99
C ASN A 11 1.88 -15.57 -10.66
N ALA A 12 3.09 -15.19 -11.06
CA ALA A 12 3.33 -13.95 -11.81
C ALA A 12 2.64 -13.99 -13.18
N GLU A 13 2.82 -15.07 -13.95
CA GLU A 13 2.18 -15.28 -15.25
C GLU A 13 0.65 -15.36 -15.14
N GLY A 14 0.14 -16.02 -14.10
CA GLY A 14 -1.28 -16.09 -13.80
C GLY A 14 -1.89 -14.71 -13.57
N MET A 15 -1.19 -13.86 -12.81
CA MET A 15 -1.61 -12.46 -12.59
C MET A 15 -1.60 -11.65 -13.89
N MET A 16 -0.53 -11.79 -14.69
CA MET A 16 -0.40 -11.13 -16.00
C MET A 16 -1.55 -11.52 -16.93
N LYS A 17 -1.87 -12.82 -17.00
CA LYS A 17 -2.94 -13.35 -17.83
C LYS A 17 -4.33 -12.96 -17.34
N PHE A 18 -4.55 -12.96 -16.03
CA PHE A 18 -5.85 -12.62 -15.45
C PHE A 18 -6.15 -11.13 -15.58
N LEU A 19 -5.27 -10.27 -15.07
CA LEU A 19 -5.49 -8.82 -15.06
C LEU A 19 -5.32 -8.19 -16.44
N GLY A 20 -4.45 -8.75 -17.29
CA GLY A 20 -4.26 -8.26 -18.66
C GLY A 20 -5.46 -8.48 -19.59
N LYS A 21 -6.40 -9.35 -19.22
CA LYS A 21 -7.65 -9.58 -19.99
C LYS A 21 -8.79 -8.65 -19.60
N ILE A 22 -8.65 -7.92 -18.49
CA ILE A 22 -9.71 -7.05 -17.99
C ILE A 22 -9.58 -5.71 -18.71
N ASP A 23 -10.62 -5.30 -19.45
CA ASP A 23 -10.74 -3.90 -19.87
C ASP A 23 -11.06 -3.05 -18.65
N ARG A 24 -10.16 -2.12 -18.34
CA ARG A 24 -10.23 -1.29 -17.14
C ARG A 24 -10.67 0.14 -17.43
N GLY A 25 -10.68 0.57 -18.70
CA GLY A 25 -10.79 1.99 -19.03
C GLY A 25 -9.86 2.84 -18.15
N ASP A 26 -10.42 3.77 -17.38
CA ASP A 26 -9.68 4.66 -16.47
C ASP A 26 -9.48 4.12 -15.04
N VAL A 27 -9.96 2.90 -14.75
CA VAL A 27 -9.88 2.26 -13.44
C VAL A 27 -8.47 1.76 -13.17
N LEU A 28 -7.83 2.30 -12.13
CA LEU A 28 -6.59 1.77 -11.61
C LEU A 28 -6.84 0.67 -10.59
N LEU A 29 -5.99 -0.35 -10.62
CA LEU A 29 -6.00 -1.43 -9.65
C LEU A 29 -4.84 -1.26 -8.69
N ALA A 30 -5.09 -1.52 -7.41
CA ALA A 30 -4.04 -1.62 -6.42
C ALA A 30 -3.84 -3.06 -5.98
N TRP A 31 -2.57 -3.45 -5.85
CA TRP A 31 -2.20 -4.80 -5.44
C TRP A 31 -1.30 -4.73 -4.21
N GLU A 32 -1.74 -5.41 -3.13
CA GLU A 32 -0.94 -5.64 -1.92
C GLU A 32 -0.39 -7.08 -1.96
N PRO A 33 0.86 -7.28 -2.42
CA PRO A 33 1.53 -8.57 -2.31
C PRO A 33 1.82 -8.92 -0.86
N ARG A 34 1.74 -10.21 -0.52
CA ARG A 34 2.07 -10.77 0.80
C ARG A 34 2.88 -12.06 0.63
N GLY A 35 3.47 -12.56 1.71
CA GLY A 35 4.30 -13.77 1.63
C GLY A 35 5.61 -13.51 0.89
N THR A 36 6.13 -14.50 0.17
CA THR A 36 7.48 -14.46 -0.47
C THR A 36 7.64 -13.37 -1.54
N TRP A 37 6.57 -12.71 -1.97
CA TRP A 37 6.66 -11.51 -2.81
C TRP A 37 7.46 -10.38 -2.15
N THR A 38 7.44 -10.25 -0.81
CA THR A 38 8.18 -9.18 -0.10
C THR A 38 9.69 -9.33 -0.21
N GLU A 39 10.17 -10.54 -0.48
CA GLU A 39 11.58 -10.86 -0.71
C GLU A 39 11.99 -10.63 -2.18
N ASN A 40 11.02 -10.36 -3.06
CA ASN A 40 11.23 -10.24 -4.51
C ASN A 40 10.72 -8.87 -5.04
N PRO A 41 11.22 -7.74 -4.53
CA PRO A 41 10.70 -6.40 -4.86
C PRO A 41 10.81 -6.03 -6.34
N GLU A 42 11.81 -6.54 -7.05
CA GLU A 42 11.98 -6.26 -8.48
C GLU A 42 10.92 -6.99 -9.34
N GLU A 43 10.51 -8.20 -8.96
CA GLU A 43 9.42 -8.90 -9.64
C GLU A 43 8.06 -8.25 -9.33
N VAL A 44 7.87 -7.74 -8.11
CA VAL A 44 6.72 -6.88 -7.78
C VAL A 44 6.71 -5.64 -8.67
N ARG A 45 7.84 -4.92 -8.76
CA ARG A 45 7.97 -3.71 -9.60
C ARG A 45 7.64 -4.00 -11.06
N LYS A 46 8.22 -5.06 -11.63
CA LYS A 46 7.99 -5.51 -13.00
C LYS A 46 6.53 -5.84 -13.26
N THR A 47 5.88 -6.57 -12.34
CA THR A 47 4.46 -6.91 -12.45
C THR A 47 3.57 -5.67 -12.38
N CYS A 48 3.79 -4.82 -11.38
CA CYS A 48 3.06 -3.56 -11.25
C CYS A 48 3.24 -2.64 -12.46
N ARG A 49 4.46 -2.54 -13.01
CA ARG A 49 4.73 -1.71 -14.20
C ARG A 49 4.02 -2.26 -15.44
N LYS A 50 4.09 -3.57 -15.67
CA LYS A 50 3.48 -4.19 -16.86
C LYS A 50 1.95 -4.11 -16.84
N LEU A 51 1.34 -4.21 -15.66
CA LEU A 51 -0.11 -4.20 -15.50
C LEU A 51 -0.67 -2.84 -15.06
N ASP A 52 0.17 -1.80 -14.99
CA ASP A 52 -0.18 -0.50 -14.43
C ASP A 52 -0.97 -0.59 -13.11
N LEU A 53 -0.34 -1.22 -12.11
CA LEU A 53 -0.90 -1.42 -10.77
C LEU A 53 -0.28 -0.44 -9.78
N ILE A 54 -1.07 0.04 -8.83
CA ILE A 54 -0.58 0.73 -7.64
C ILE A 54 -0.06 -0.33 -6.67
N HIS A 55 1.19 -0.22 -6.23
CA HIS A 55 1.73 -1.11 -5.19
C HIS A 55 1.20 -0.66 -3.82
N ALA A 56 0.17 -1.33 -3.33
CA ALA A 56 -0.38 -1.07 -2.01
C ALA A 56 0.54 -1.67 -0.94
N VAL A 57 0.94 -0.86 0.04
CA VAL A 57 1.90 -1.25 1.10
C VAL A 57 1.46 -0.75 2.46
N ASP A 58 1.99 -1.35 3.52
CA ASP A 58 2.10 -0.68 4.80
C ASP A 58 3.38 0.18 4.77
N PRO A 59 3.30 1.52 4.77
CA PRO A 59 4.45 2.40 4.62
C PRO A 59 5.43 2.33 5.80
N LEU A 60 5.03 1.74 6.92
CA LEU A 60 5.89 1.49 8.08
C LEU A 60 6.67 0.17 7.95
N ARG A 61 6.37 -0.65 6.93
CA ARG A 61 7.08 -1.91 6.63
C ARG A 61 7.94 -1.80 5.39
N SER A 62 7.46 -1.14 4.35
CA SER A 62 8.18 -1.00 3.08
C SER A 62 7.71 0.21 2.29
N ASP A 63 8.57 0.68 1.38
CA ASP A 63 8.23 1.75 0.44
C ASP A 63 7.54 1.17 -0.82
N PRO A 64 6.61 1.90 -1.44
CA PRO A 64 5.96 1.45 -2.67
C PRO A 64 6.97 1.44 -3.84
N VAL A 65 7.05 0.33 -4.58
CA VAL A 65 7.95 0.21 -5.74
C VAL A 65 7.34 0.74 -7.05
N HIS A 66 6.03 0.99 -7.07
CA HIS A 66 5.30 1.52 -8.22
C HIS A 66 4.02 2.25 -7.77
N LEU A 67 3.74 3.42 -8.35
CA LEU A 67 2.61 4.28 -7.99
C LEU A 67 1.48 4.27 -9.03
N GLY A 68 1.58 3.42 -10.05
CA GLY A 68 0.70 3.47 -11.21
C GLY A 68 0.94 4.72 -12.09
N SER A 69 0.30 4.75 -13.25
CA SER A 69 0.38 5.83 -14.24
C SER A 69 -0.10 7.18 -13.70
N LYS A 70 -1.08 7.18 -12.79
CA LYS A 70 -1.60 8.40 -12.14
C LYS A 70 -0.76 8.88 -10.95
N LYS A 71 0.35 8.21 -10.61
CA LYS A 71 1.23 8.53 -9.48
C LYS A 71 0.48 8.58 -8.14
N ILE A 72 -0.26 7.53 -7.83
CA ILE A 72 -1.02 7.39 -6.59
C ILE A 72 -0.24 6.51 -5.63
N ALA A 73 -0.04 6.98 -4.39
CA ALA A 73 0.41 6.12 -3.30
C ALA A 73 -0.81 5.58 -2.55
N TYR A 74 -0.85 4.27 -2.33
CA TYR A 74 -1.91 3.65 -1.54
C TYR A 74 -1.33 2.90 -0.34
N PHE A 75 -1.58 3.42 0.84
CA PHE A 75 -1.12 2.88 2.11
C PHE A 75 -2.23 2.12 2.81
N ARG A 76 -1.93 0.90 3.24
CA ARG A 76 -2.83 0.01 4.00
C ARG A 76 -2.19 -0.33 5.33
N LEU A 77 -2.65 0.35 6.38
CA LEU A 77 -2.10 0.30 7.74
C LEU A 77 -2.86 -0.75 8.55
N HIS A 78 -2.31 -1.96 8.64
CA HIS A 78 -2.96 -3.06 9.36
C HIS A 78 -2.61 -3.09 10.86
N GLY A 79 -1.43 -2.57 11.22
CA GLY A 79 -0.90 -2.61 12.58
C GLY A 79 0.18 -3.67 12.80
N PHE A 80 0.66 -3.75 14.04
CA PHE A 80 1.73 -4.64 14.48
C PHE A 80 1.35 -5.46 15.72
N GLY A 81 0.04 -5.58 15.98
CA GLY A 81 -0.52 -6.21 17.16
C GLY A 81 -0.21 -7.71 17.29
N LYS A 82 -0.38 -8.21 18.51
CA LYS A 82 -0.43 -9.65 18.84
C LYS A 82 -1.67 -9.91 19.72
N PRO A 83 -2.36 -11.06 19.59
CA PRO A 83 -2.09 -12.18 18.67
C PRO A 83 -2.48 -11.89 17.21
N SER A 84 -3.26 -10.84 16.96
CA SER A 84 -3.66 -10.39 15.63
C SER A 84 -2.98 -9.07 15.29
N ILE A 85 -2.48 -8.93 14.06
CA ILE A 85 -1.85 -7.69 13.57
C ILE A 85 -2.78 -6.48 13.68
N TYR A 86 -4.09 -6.72 13.59
CA TYR A 86 -5.13 -5.68 13.65
C TYR A 86 -5.35 -5.14 15.06
N ASN A 87 -4.96 -5.87 16.11
CA ASN A 87 -5.06 -5.42 17.49
C ASN A 87 -3.95 -4.43 17.83
N TYR A 88 -4.04 -3.26 17.21
CA TYR A 88 -3.01 -2.24 17.27
C TYR A 88 -3.62 -0.86 17.31
N LYS A 89 -3.02 0.04 18.08
CA LYS A 89 -3.33 1.46 18.10
C LYS A 89 -2.05 2.22 17.79
N PHE A 90 -2.05 2.97 16.70
CA PHE A 90 -0.85 3.70 16.30
C PHE A 90 -0.55 4.84 17.27
N SER A 91 0.71 5.01 17.63
CA SER A 91 1.16 6.19 18.35
C SER A 91 1.14 7.44 17.45
N ASP A 92 1.07 8.64 18.04
CA ASP A 92 1.19 9.88 17.26
C ASP A 92 2.57 9.98 16.58
N GLY A 93 3.59 9.29 17.12
CA GLY A 93 4.92 9.21 16.51
C GLY A 93 4.89 8.44 15.19
N GLU A 94 4.31 7.24 15.20
CA GLU A 94 4.15 6.42 13.97
C GLU A 94 3.27 7.12 12.94
N LEU A 95 2.17 7.77 13.37
CA LEU A 95 1.33 8.53 12.45
C LEU A 95 2.10 9.69 11.78
N ARG A 96 3.05 10.33 12.47
CA ARG A 96 3.95 11.30 11.84
C ARG A 96 4.92 10.63 10.88
N GLN A 97 5.43 9.45 11.19
CA GLN A 97 6.27 8.68 10.25
C GLN A 97 5.50 8.34 8.97
N VAL A 98 4.24 7.95 9.06
CA VAL A 98 3.37 7.72 7.89
C VAL A 98 3.26 8.98 7.03
N LEU A 99 3.13 10.16 7.65
CA LEU A 99 3.09 11.44 6.92
C LEU A 99 4.43 11.72 6.22
N GLU A 100 5.57 11.51 6.88
CA GLU A 100 6.87 11.72 6.24
C GLU A 100 7.11 10.74 5.09
N LYS A 101 6.68 9.48 5.24
CA LYS A 101 6.66 8.49 4.15
C LYS A 101 5.78 8.96 3.00
N ALA A 102 4.60 9.49 3.27
CA ALA A 102 3.69 10.04 2.26
C ALA A 102 4.34 11.18 1.46
N LYS A 103 4.95 12.16 2.15
CA LYS A 103 5.68 13.28 1.54
C LYS A 103 6.83 12.81 0.65
N GLY A 104 7.54 11.76 1.07
CA GLY A 104 8.69 11.21 0.34
C GLY A 104 8.32 10.41 -0.92
N THR A 105 7.05 10.08 -1.16
CA THR A 105 6.66 9.24 -2.31
C THR A 105 6.78 9.95 -3.66
N GLY A 106 6.66 11.28 -3.71
CA GLY A 106 6.48 12.02 -4.96
C GLY A 106 5.15 11.72 -5.69
N ALA A 107 4.19 11.12 -4.99
CA ALA A 107 2.85 10.88 -5.49
C ALA A 107 2.06 12.18 -5.67
N ARG A 108 1.12 12.19 -6.61
CA ARG A 108 0.13 13.27 -6.80
C ARG A 108 -1.04 13.16 -5.83
N GLU A 109 -1.34 11.93 -5.40
CA GLU A 109 -2.40 11.66 -4.45
C GLU A 109 -1.95 10.53 -3.53
N VAL A 110 -2.30 10.64 -2.25
CA VAL A 110 -1.99 9.61 -1.24
C VAL A 110 -3.28 9.18 -0.56
N PHE A 111 -3.61 7.90 -0.70
CA PHE A 111 -4.71 7.26 0.02
C PHE A 111 -4.16 6.48 1.21
N CYS A 112 -4.67 6.76 2.40
CA CYS A 112 -4.33 6.02 3.61
C CYS A 112 -5.57 5.29 4.15
N MET A 113 -5.56 3.97 4.09
CA MET A 113 -6.57 3.10 4.67
C MET A 113 -6.05 2.51 5.98
N PHE A 114 -6.67 2.91 7.10
CA PHE A 114 -6.47 2.28 8.39
C PHE A 114 -7.33 1.02 8.47
N ASN A 115 -6.71 -0.11 8.78
CA ASN A 115 -7.35 -1.42 8.84
C ASN A 115 -7.09 -2.15 10.18
N ASN A 116 -6.70 -1.39 11.20
CA ASN A 116 -6.57 -1.87 12.58
C ASN A 116 -7.89 -1.70 13.34
N ILE A 117 -8.03 -2.34 14.51
CA ILE A 117 -9.25 -2.29 15.33
C ILE A 117 -9.61 -0.85 15.76
N HIS A 118 -8.60 0.01 15.95
CA HIS A 118 -8.78 1.43 16.30
C HIS A 118 -8.83 2.36 15.06
N MET A 119 -9.12 1.83 13.87
CA MET A 119 -8.99 2.55 12.59
C MET A 119 -9.68 3.93 12.56
N PHE A 120 -10.87 4.07 13.17
CA PHE A 120 -11.60 5.34 13.17
C PHE A 120 -10.83 6.42 13.96
N GLU A 121 -10.36 6.07 15.16
CA GLU A 121 -9.63 6.99 16.03
C GLU A 121 -8.28 7.37 15.41
N ASP A 122 -7.57 6.39 14.85
CA ASP A 122 -6.26 6.58 14.24
C ASP A 122 -6.36 7.38 12.94
N ALA A 123 -7.35 7.12 12.08
CA ALA A 123 -7.62 7.94 10.91
C ALA A 123 -7.97 9.39 11.28
N LYS A 124 -8.79 9.59 12.32
CA LYS A 124 -9.15 10.94 12.80
C LYS A 124 -7.94 11.68 13.38
N ARG A 125 -7.05 10.98 14.08
CA ARG A 125 -5.78 11.55 14.60
C ARG A 125 -4.83 11.88 13.46
N PHE A 126 -4.66 10.97 12.50
CA PHE A 126 -3.81 11.18 11.33
C PHE A 126 -4.28 12.38 10.50
N LYS A 127 -5.59 12.50 10.26
CA LYS A 127 -6.18 13.68 9.59
C LYS A 127 -5.77 14.99 10.26
N ARG A 128 -5.86 15.08 11.60
CA ARG A 128 -5.43 16.27 12.35
C ARG A 128 -3.93 16.55 12.22
N ILE A 129 -3.10 15.50 12.18
CA ILE A 129 -1.65 15.62 11.97
C ILE A 129 -1.37 16.20 10.58
N VAL A 130 -2.04 15.69 9.54
CA VAL A 130 -1.93 16.20 8.16
C VAL A 130 -2.36 17.66 8.09
N GLU A 131 -3.53 18.01 8.62
CA GLU A 131 -4.05 19.39 8.63
C GLU A 131 -3.08 20.37 9.32
N ARG A 132 -2.52 19.99 10.47
CA ARG A 132 -1.54 20.82 11.20
C ARG A 132 -0.22 20.99 10.46
N SER A 133 0.18 20.01 9.67
CA SER A 133 1.39 20.07 8.85
C SER A 133 1.26 20.98 7.63
N ARG A 134 0.03 21.36 7.26
CA ARG A 134 -0.32 22.10 6.03
C ARG A 134 0.13 21.42 4.73
N TRP A 135 0.54 20.15 4.79
CA TRP A 135 0.91 19.39 3.61
C TRP A 135 -0.33 19.06 2.76
N ARG A 136 -0.15 19.11 1.44
CA ARG A 136 -1.10 18.68 0.43
C ARG A 136 -0.34 17.83 -0.58
N ALA A 137 -0.87 16.65 -0.89
CA ALA A 137 -0.43 15.84 -2.02
C ALA A 137 -1.08 16.38 -3.29
#